data_AF-B2RUA6-F1
#
_entry.id   AF-B2RUA6-F1
#
_cell.length_a   1.000
_cell.length_b   1.000
_cell.length_c   1.000
_cell.angle_alpha   90.00
_cell.angle_beta   90.00
_cell.angle_gamma   90.00
#
_symmetry.space_group_name_H-M   'P 1'
#
loop_
_entity.id
_entity.type
_entity.pdbx_description
1 polymer ?
#
loop_
_entity_poly.entity_id
_entity_poly.type
_entity_poly.pdbx_seq_one_letter_code
_entity_poly.pdbx_strand_id
1 'polypeptide(L)'
;MDRSAEFGRWKAQSLSKADLSRKGSVDEDAVEVVELLNSREEFFTTSSCAGRILLLDGSTEGSGVQKQHCCWLLVTHKPCARDDVMAALKGATSEAVLKFEPFILHVQCRTLQDAQTLHSVAIDSGFRNSGITVGKRGKTMLAVRSTHGLEVPLTHKGKLMVTEEYIEFLLTIANQKMEENKRRIGRFYNYLQHALKRETISNSHSKIKERNNPLCTHKNRRSQGKAQGPSTTEDNGRELEDGDGLEISAALFLGDD
;
A
#
# COMPACT_ATOMS: atom_id res chain seq x y z
N MET A 1 -2.90 28.96 -6.16
CA MET A 1 -4.19 28.34 -5.79
C MET A 1 -4.06 27.78 -4.39
N ASP A 2 -5.12 27.83 -3.59
CA ASP A 2 -5.13 27.13 -2.29
C ASP A 2 -5.21 25.61 -2.52
N ARG A 3 -4.29 24.88 -1.89
CA ARG A 3 -4.22 23.41 -1.91
C ARG A 3 -5.30 22.76 -1.03
N SER A 4 -5.76 23.44 0.03
CA SER A 4 -6.79 22.92 0.93
C SER A 4 -8.15 22.83 0.20
N ALA A 5 -8.58 23.93 -0.41
CA ALA A 5 -9.77 23.97 -1.26
C ALA A 5 -9.66 23.04 -2.50
N GLU A 6 -8.46 22.81 -3.04
CA GLU A 6 -8.27 21.83 -4.11
C GLU A 6 -8.45 20.39 -3.61
N PHE A 7 -7.89 20.04 -2.45
CA PHE A 7 -8.10 18.74 -1.81
C PHE A 7 -9.57 18.49 -1.46
N GLY A 8 -10.26 19.49 -0.90
CA GLY A 8 -11.69 19.41 -0.59
C GLY A 8 -12.56 19.12 -1.82
N ARG A 9 -12.24 19.72 -2.97
CA ARG A 9 -12.91 19.40 -4.25
C ARG A 9 -12.62 17.97 -4.72
N TRP A 10 -11.36 17.49 -4.62
CA TRP A 10 -11.04 16.10 -4.97
C TRP A 10 -11.75 15.10 -4.06
N LYS A 11 -11.85 15.40 -2.75
CA LYS A 11 -12.56 14.57 -1.77
C LYS A 11 -14.04 14.46 -2.12
N ALA A 12 -14.72 15.59 -2.31
CA ALA A 12 -16.13 15.61 -2.71
C ALA A 12 -16.36 14.83 -4.02
N GLN A 13 -15.52 15.06 -5.04
CA GLN A 13 -15.59 14.35 -6.32
C GLN A 13 -15.29 12.84 -6.23
N SER A 14 -14.51 12.40 -5.23
CA SER A 14 -14.19 10.98 -5.04
C SER A 14 -15.31 10.25 -4.30
N LEU A 15 -15.89 10.88 -3.27
CA LEU A 15 -16.94 10.28 -2.43
C LEU A 15 -18.34 10.37 -3.06
N SER A 16 -18.54 11.19 -4.10
CA SER A 16 -19.77 11.26 -4.87
C SER A 16 -19.87 10.23 -6.02
N LYS A 17 -18.93 9.27 -6.10
CA LYS A 17 -18.91 8.24 -7.15
C LYS A 17 -19.58 6.96 -6.66
N ALA A 18 -20.26 6.27 -7.58
CA ALA A 18 -20.65 4.88 -7.36
C ALA A 18 -19.41 3.98 -7.21
N ASP A 19 -19.58 2.87 -6.48
CA ASP A 19 -18.55 1.84 -6.37
C ASP A 19 -18.31 1.16 -7.73
N LEU A 20 -17.04 1.03 -8.12
CA LEU A 20 -16.61 0.45 -9.40
C LEU A 20 -15.98 -0.95 -9.25
N SER A 21 -16.05 -1.53 -8.05
CA SER A 21 -15.70 -2.93 -7.82
C SER A 21 -16.73 -3.86 -8.46
N ARG A 22 -16.34 -5.11 -8.75
CA ARG A 22 -17.28 -6.16 -9.18
C ARG A 22 -18.33 -6.54 -8.14
N LYS A 23 -18.16 -6.11 -6.87
CA LYS A 23 -19.12 -6.31 -5.79
C LYS A 23 -20.19 -5.21 -5.75
N GLY A 24 -19.85 -4.01 -6.23
CA GLY A 24 -20.72 -2.82 -6.14
C GLY A 24 -20.83 -2.26 -4.71
N SER A 25 -20.02 -2.73 -3.76
CA SER A 25 -19.97 -2.22 -2.39
C SER A 25 -18.59 -2.38 -1.76
N VAL A 26 -18.32 -1.58 -0.73
CA VAL A 26 -17.22 -1.80 0.22
C VAL A 26 -17.38 -3.19 0.88
N ASP A 27 -16.27 -3.78 1.29
CA ASP A 27 -16.25 -5.02 2.06
C ASP A 27 -16.54 -4.80 3.53
N GLU A 28 -17.38 -5.66 4.12
CA GLU A 28 -17.88 -5.55 5.50
C GLU A 28 -16.73 -5.36 6.51
N ASP A 29 -15.66 -6.15 6.38
CA ASP A 29 -14.47 -6.08 7.24
C ASP A 29 -13.59 -4.83 7.04
N ALA A 30 -13.86 -4.03 5.99
CA ALA A 30 -13.15 -2.79 5.68
C ALA A 30 -13.99 -1.52 5.92
N VAL A 31 -15.32 -1.63 6.11
CA VAL A 31 -16.24 -0.48 6.24
C VAL A 31 -15.77 0.50 7.31
N GLU A 32 -15.52 0.04 8.54
CA GLU A 32 -15.16 0.93 9.65
C GLU A 32 -13.89 1.74 9.38
N VAL A 33 -12.91 1.16 8.68
CA VAL A 33 -11.65 1.82 8.28
C VAL A 33 -11.91 2.87 7.21
N VAL A 34 -12.74 2.53 6.22
CA VAL A 34 -13.12 3.42 5.11
C VAL A 34 -13.91 4.63 5.63
N GLU A 35 -14.91 4.40 6.49
CA GLU A 35 -15.71 5.46 7.12
C GLU A 35 -14.87 6.35 8.05
N LEU A 36 -14.03 5.76 8.91
CA LEU A 36 -13.17 6.52 9.81
C LEU A 36 -12.21 7.45 9.05
N LEU A 37 -11.62 7.00 7.94
CA LEU A 37 -10.80 7.87 7.09
C LEU A 37 -11.65 8.93 6.37
N ASN A 38 -12.78 8.55 5.79
CA ASN A 38 -13.64 9.49 5.07
C ASN A 38 -14.30 10.53 5.99
N SER A 39 -14.36 10.30 7.30
CA SER A 39 -14.78 11.30 8.30
C SER A 39 -13.80 12.46 8.52
N ARG A 40 -12.54 12.37 8.04
CA ARG A 40 -11.45 13.32 8.35
C ARG A 40 -11.13 14.26 7.22
N GLU A 41 -10.91 15.56 7.48
CA GLU A 41 -10.55 16.55 6.45
C GLU A 41 -9.19 16.24 5.79
N GLU A 42 -8.35 15.49 6.48
CA GLU A 42 -7.02 15.02 6.10
C GLU A 42 -7.04 13.98 4.97
N PHE A 43 -8.12 13.20 4.83
CA PHE A 43 -8.11 11.92 4.10
C PHE A 43 -9.36 11.69 3.24
N PHE A 44 -9.21 10.93 2.15
CA PHE A 44 -10.31 10.16 1.56
C PHE A 44 -9.82 8.87 0.88
N THR A 45 -10.66 7.84 0.87
CA THR A 45 -10.37 6.57 0.21
C THR A 45 -10.67 6.64 -1.28
N THR A 46 -9.81 6.04 -2.12
CA THR A 46 -10.03 5.94 -3.58
C THR A 46 -10.34 4.52 -4.05
N SER A 47 -9.95 3.50 -3.28
CA SER A 47 -10.35 2.09 -3.47
C SER A 47 -9.98 1.25 -2.24
N SER A 48 -10.72 0.17 -2.02
CA SER A 48 -10.50 -0.80 -0.94
C SER A 48 -10.89 -2.22 -1.36
N CYS A 49 -10.27 -3.22 -0.77
CA CYS A 49 -10.69 -4.63 -0.78
C CYS A 49 -10.32 -5.21 0.59
N ALA A 50 -11.25 -5.88 1.28
CA ALA A 50 -10.95 -6.53 2.56
C ALA A 50 -9.90 -7.63 2.40
N GLY A 51 -9.93 -8.33 1.27
CA GLY A 51 -9.15 -9.53 0.99
C GLY A 51 -10.07 -10.61 0.43
N ARG A 52 -9.53 -11.51 -0.39
CA ARG A 52 -10.34 -12.46 -1.16
C ARG A 52 -9.59 -13.73 -1.53
N ILE A 53 -10.32 -14.84 -1.58
CA ILE A 53 -9.92 -16.07 -2.26
C ILE A 53 -10.56 -16.06 -3.65
N LEU A 54 -9.78 -16.43 -4.66
CA LEU A 54 -10.20 -16.43 -6.06
C LEU A 54 -9.56 -17.60 -6.82
N LEU A 55 -10.31 -18.14 -7.78
CA LEU A 55 -9.80 -19.04 -8.81
C LEU A 55 -9.91 -18.33 -10.15
N LEU A 56 -8.76 -18.09 -10.80
CA LEU A 56 -8.68 -17.50 -12.14
C LEU A 56 -8.25 -18.57 -13.13
N ASP A 57 -8.90 -18.66 -14.28
CA ASP A 57 -8.44 -19.45 -15.43
C ASP A 57 -7.97 -18.47 -16.53
N GLY A 58 -6.75 -18.65 -17.02
CA GLY A 58 -6.14 -17.71 -17.95
C GLY A 58 -5.27 -18.40 -19.00
N SER A 59 -5.49 -18.05 -20.27
CA SER A 59 -4.61 -18.49 -21.35
C SER A 59 -3.22 -17.90 -21.16
N THR A 60 -2.20 -18.75 -21.34
CA THR A 60 -0.78 -18.35 -21.42
C THR A 60 -0.37 -17.86 -22.81
N GLU A 61 -1.27 -17.87 -23.80
CA GLU A 61 -1.02 -17.40 -25.17
C GLU A 61 -1.10 -15.86 -25.28
N GLY A 62 -0.20 -15.19 -24.56
CA GLY A 62 -0.06 -13.73 -24.60
C GLY A 62 1.07 -13.23 -23.68
N SER A 63 2.14 -12.71 -24.25
CA SER A 63 3.33 -12.20 -23.53
C SER A 63 3.12 -10.81 -22.89
N GLY A 64 1.93 -10.55 -22.34
CA GLY A 64 1.58 -9.27 -21.71
C GLY A 64 0.66 -9.44 -20.50
N VAL A 65 0.74 -8.50 -19.55
CA VAL A 65 -0.01 -8.55 -18.27
C VAL A 65 -1.48 -8.15 -18.48
N GLN A 66 -2.21 -8.93 -19.26
CA GLN A 66 -3.59 -8.65 -19.67
C GLN A 66 -4.61 -9.07 -18.60
N LYS A 67 -5.05 -8.11 -17.78
CA LYS A 67 -6.20 -8.26 -16.86
C LYS A 67 -7.56 -8.47 -17.56
N GLN A 68 -7.59 -8.49 -18.89
CA GLN A 68 -8.81 -8.55 -19.70
C GLN A 68 -9.19 -9.97 -20.14
N HIS A 69 -8.23 -10.91 -20.19
CA HIS A 69 -8.45 -12.28 -20.67
C HIS A 69 -8.42 -13.36 -19.57
N CYS A 70 -8.37 -12.98 -18.29
CA CYS A 70 -8.58 -13.94 -17.20
C CYS A 70 -10.08 -14.17 -16.96
N CYS A 71 -10.51 -15.42 -17.06
CA CYS A 71 -11.80 -15.89 -16.56
C CYS A 71 -11.74 -15.99 -15.03
N TRP A 72 -12.82 -15.63 -14.35
CA TRP A 72 -12.91 -15.68 -12.89
C TRP A 72 -13.89 -16.78 -12.50
N LEU A 73 -13.37 -17.98 -12.26
CA LEU A 73 -14.16 -19.17 -11.94
C LEU A 73 -14.77 -19.10 -10.53
N LEU A 74 -14.09 -18.43 -9.59
CA LEU A 74 -14.56 -18.25 -8.22
C LEU A 74 -14.04 -16.93 -7.61
N VAL A 75 -14.88 -16.29 -6.79
CA VAL A 75 -14.50 -15.16 -5.91
C VAL A 75 -15.24 -15.27 -4.59
N THR A 76 -14.55 -15.16 -3.47
CA THR A 76 -15.16 -14.95 -2.16
C THR A 76 -14.33 -14.01 -1.30
N HIS A 77 -15.00 -13.11 -0.57
CA HIS A 77 -14.41 -12.22 0.44
C HIS A 77 -14.60 -12.80 1.87
N LYS A 78 -14.83 -14.12 1.96
CA LYS A 78 -15.09 -14.91 3.17
C LYS A 78 -14.28 -16.23 3.07
N PRO A 79 -14.15 -17.02 4.15
CA PRO A 79 -13.57 -18.36 4.04
C PRO A 79 -14.27 -19.19 2.95
N CYS A 80 -13.48 -19.97 2.20
CA CYS A 80 -13.94 -20.74 1.04
C CYS A 80 -14.08 -22.23 1.41
N ALA A 81 -15.14 -22.89 0.94
CA ALA A 81 -15.29 -24.32 1.09
C ALA A 81 -14.60 -25.07 -0.06
N ARG A 82 -14.26 -26.34 0.18
CA ARG A 82 -13.70 -27.24 -0.85
C ARG A 82 -14.64 -27.39 -2.03
N ASP A 83 -15.92 -27.60 -1.76
CA ASP A 83 -16.90 -27.95 -2.79
C ASP A 83 -17.15 -26.78 -3.75
N ASP A 84 -16.98 -25.52 -3.30
CA ASP A 84 -16.96 -24.33 -4.16
C ASP A 84 -15.81 -24.37 -5.18
N VAL A 85 -14.59 -24.68 -4.71
CA VAL A 85 -13.39 -24.78 -5.57
C VAL A 85 -13.50 -25.97 -6.51
N MET A 86 -13.96 -27.12 -6.03
CA MET A 86 -14.14 -28.34 -6.84
C MET A 86 -15.29 -28.21 -7.85
N ALA A 87 -16.29 -27.37 -7.59
CA ALA A 87 -17.28 -26.97 -8.58
C ALA A 87 -16.67 -26.02 -9.62
N ALA A 88 -15.95 -24.99 -9.19
CA ALA A 88 -15.32 -23.99 -10.06
C ALA A 88 -14.26 -24.60 -11.00
N LEU A 89 -13.43 -25.53 -10.50
CA LEU A 89 -12.39 -26.23 -11.28
C LEU A 89 -12.96 -27.05 -12.46
N LYS A 90 -14.23 -27.44 -12.45
CA LYS A 90 -14.88 -28.11 -13.59
C LYS A 90 -15.07 -27.19 -14.80
N GLY A 91 -14.99 -25.87 -14.59
CA GLY A 91 -14.96 -24.85 -15.64
C GLY A 91 -13.55 -24.42 -16.08
N ALA A 92 -12.48 -25.03 -15.55
CA ALA A 92 -11.12 -24.71 -15.94
C ALA A 92 -10.76 -25.32 -17.30
N THR A 93 -10.21 -24.49 -18.17
CA THR A 93 -9.87 -24.83 -19.56
C THR A 93 -8.39 -24.63 -19.89
N SER A 94 -7.67 -23.82 -19.10
CA SER A 94 -6.26 -23.46 -19.34
C SER A 94 -5.43 -23.55 -18.04
N GLU A 95 -4.77 -22.45 -17.63
CA GLU A 95 -3.96 -22.36 -16.43
C GLU A 95 -4.81 -21.79 -15.28
N ALA A 96 -5.46 -22.67 -14.50
CA ALA A 96 -6.26 -22.26 -13.35
C ALA A 96 -5.38 -22.07 -12.11
N VAL A 97 -5.39 -20.86 -11.55
CA VAL A 97 -4.55 -20.44 -10.43
C VAL A 97 -5.43 -20.04 -9.25
N LEU A 98 -5.25 -20.74 -8.12
CA LEU A 98 -5.85 -20.38 -6.84
C LEU A 98 -5.02 -19.27 -6.20
N LYS A 99 -5.65 -18.16 -5.83
CA LYS A 99 -5.00 -17.06 -5.12
C LYS A 99 -5.74 -16.67 -3.84
N PHE A 100 -4.97 -16.22 -2.86
CA PHE A 100 -5.44 -15.35 -1.78
C PHE A 100 -4.77 -13.99 -1.93
N GLU A 101 -5.57 -12.95 -2.11
CA GLU A 101 -5.11 -11.56 -2.12
C GLU A 101 -5.52 -10.89 -0.79
N PRO A 102 -4.59 -10.30 -0.02
CA PRO A 102 -4.88 -9.67 1.27
C PRO A 102 -5.52 -8.29 1.13
N PHE A 103 -5.83 -7.67 2.27
CA PHE A 103 -6.29 -6.29 2.38
C PHE A 103 -5.42 -5.31 1.58
N ILE A 104 -6.09 -4.48 0.78
CA ILE A 104 -5.48 -3.35 0.08
C ILE A 104 -6.41 -2.14 0.18
N LEU A 105 -5.83 -0.99 0.49
CA LEU A 105 -6.54 0.28 0.64
C LEU A 105 -5.70 1.42 0.05
N HIS A 106 -6.32 2.28 -0.74
CA HIS A 106 -5.70 3.50 -1.27
C HIS A 106 -6.35 4.74 -0.65
N VAL A 107 -5.53 5.61 -0.05
CA VAL A 107 -5.96 6.81 0.67
C VAL A 107 -5.26 8.04 0.10
N GLN A 108 -6.01 9.01 -0.39
CA GLN A 108 -5.47 10.32 -0.77
C GLN A 108 -5.37 11.16 0.51
N CYS A 109 -4.19 11.73 0.75
CA CYS A 109 -3.88 12.52 1.95
C CYS A 109 -3.68 14.00 1.57
N ARG A 110 -4.15 14.90 2.43
CA ARG A 110 -4.09 16.36 2.22
C ARG A 110 -2.65 16.87 2.14
N THR A 111 -1.74 16.32 2.95
CA THR A 111 -0.30 16.61 2.94
C THR A 111 0.54 15.33 3.00
N LEU A 112 1.85 15.49 2.79
CA LEU A 112 2.83 14.42 3.01
C LEU A 112 2.91 14.00 4.49
N GLN A 113 2.72 14.94 5.42
CA GLN A 113 2.76 14.66 6.86
C GLN A 113 1.59 13.78 7.29
N ASP A 114 0.37 14.07 6.80
CA ASP A 114 -0.81 13.25 7.06
C ASP A 114 -0.60 11.81 6.52
N ALA A 115 0.04 11.68 5.34
CA ALA A 115 0.41 10.38 4.77
C ALA A 115 1.52 9.66 5.55
N GLN A 116 2.47 10.37 6.14
CA GLN A 116 3.52 9.80 6.99
C GLN A 116 2.95 9.28 8.31
N THR A 117 2.03 10.00 8.97
CA THR A 117 1.30 9.48 10.14
C THR A 117 0.58 8.17 9.78
N LEU A 118 -0.20 8.18 8.69
CA LEU A 118 -1.00 7.03 8.28
C LEU A 118 -0.14 5.85 7.77
N HIS A 119 1.02 6.13 7.18
CA HIS A 119 2.01 5.11 6.80
C HIS A 119 2.60 4.41 8.02
N SER A 120 3.05 5.14 9.05
CA SER A 120 3.53 4.54 10.31
C SER A 120 2.47 3.63 10.94
N VAL A 121 1.22 4.09 11.01
CA VAL A 121 0.08 3.29 11.52
C VAL A 121 -0.11 2.00 10.69
N ALA A 122 -0.01 2.08 9.36
CA ALA A 122 -0.11 0.91 8.48
C ALA A 122 1.06 -0.07 8.68
N ILE A 123 2.29 0.45 8.71
CA ILE A 123 3.52 -0.30 8.97
C ILE A 123 3.40 -1.06 10.30
N ASP A 124 3.07 -0.39 11.40
CA ASP A 124 2.96 -0.99 12.75
C ASP A 124 1.83 -2.00 12.89
N SER A 125 0.81 -1.90 12.04
CA SER A 125 -0.31 -2.85 12.01
C SER A 125 0.03 -4.16 11.27
N GLY A 126 1.15 -4.20 10.54
CA GLY A 126 1.62 -5.37 9.77
C GLY A 126 1.61 -5.18 8.25
N PHE A 127 1.19 -4.00 7.75
CA PHE A 127 1.19 -3.68 6.32
C PHE A 127 2.55 -3.13 5.88
N ARG A 128 3.61 -3.94 6.06
CA ARG A 128 5.01 -3.55 5.84
C ARG A 128 5.35 -3.16 4.38
N ASN A 129 4.49 -3.47 3.41
CA ASN A 129 4.64 -3.14 1.98
C ASN A 129 3.83 -1.89 1.56
N SER A 130 3.32 -1.17 2.54
CA SER A 130 2.66 0.12 2.34
C SER A 130 3.66 1.17 1.86
N GLY A 131 3.23 2.07 0.98
CA GLY A 131 4.10 3.09 0.40
C GLY A 131 3.34 4.34 -0.01
N ILE A 132 4.03 5.48 0.07
CA ILE A 132 3.51 6.79 -0.32
C ILE A 132 3.99 7.11 -1.75
N THR A 133 3.11 7.65 -2.58
CA THR A 133 3.42 8.20 -3.90
C THR A 133 2.98 9.66 -3.95
N VAL A 134 3.87 10.54 -4.41
CA VAL A 134 3.58 11.98 -4.61
C VAL A 134 3.44 12.23 -6.11
N GLY A 135 2.19 12.35 -6.57
CA GLY A 135 1.87 12.56 -7.98
C GLY A 135 1.98 14.02 -8.44
N LYS A 136 1.81 14.22 -9.75
CA LYS A 136 1.71 15.56 -10.38
C LYS A 136 0.68 16.43 -9.63
N ARG A 137 0.98 17.74 -9.51
CA ARG A 137 0.25 18.72 -8.67
C ARG A 137 0.30 18.47 -7.15
N GLY A 138 1.20 17.61 -6.67
CA GLY A 138 1.38 17.35 -5.23
C GLY A 138 0.34 16.39 -4.63
N LYS A 139 -0.32 15.58 -5.46
CA LYS A 139 -1.28 14.58 -5.01
C LYS A 139 -0.60 13.48 -4.20
N THR A 140 -0.74 13.52 -2.88
CA THR A 140 -0.19 12.48 -2.00
C THR A 140 -1.17 11.30 -1.94
N MET A 141 -0.66 10.09 -2.20
CA MET A 141 -1.41 8.84 -2.25
C MET A 141 -0.68 7.81 -1.38
N LEU A 142 -1.31 7.35 -0.31
CA LEU A 142 -0.86 6.17 0.43
C LEU A 142 -1.54 4.92 -0.17
N ALA A 143 -0.75 3.87 -0.39
CA ALA A 143 -1.23 2.52 -0.61
C ALA A 143 -0.89 1.67 0.62
N VAL A 144 -1.89 1.10 1.29
CA VAL A 144 -1.73 0.16 2.41
C VAL A 144 -1.74 -1.26 1.86
N ARG A 145 -0.66 -2.04 2.09
CA ARG A 145 -0.43 -3.37 1.47
C ARG A 145 0.44 -4.29 2.32
N SER A 146 0.32 -5.61 2.10
CA SER A 146 1.14 -6.64 2.74
C SER A 146 1.53 -7.75 1.74
N THR A 147 2.67 -8.43 1.95
CA THR A 147 3.10 -9.66 1.24
C THR A 147 2.30 -10.91 1.62
N HIS A 148 1.22 -10.78 2.39
CA HIS A 148 0.42 -11.87 2.93
C HIS A 148 -0.52 -12.52 1.89
N GLY A 149 0.04 -12.95 0.76
CA GLY A 149 -0.70 -13.62 -0.32
C GLY A 149 -0.61 -15.15 -0.28
N LEU A 150 -1.31 -15.80 -1.20
CA LEU A 150 -1.09 -17.16 -1.68
C LEU A 150 -1.31 -17.14 -3.20
N GLU A 151 -0.51 -17.87 -3.97
CA GLU A 151 -0.69 -18.03 -5.41
C GLU A 151 -0.15 -19.40 -5.82
N VAL A 152 -1.02 -20.29 -6.32
CA VAL A 152 -0.66 -21.67 -6.67
C VAL A 152 -1.42 -22.11 -7.94
N PRO A 153 -0.71 -22.53 -9.02
CA PRO A 153 -1.36 -23.13 -10.19
C PRO A 153 -1.90 -24.53 -9.83
N LEU A 154 -3.15 -24.81 -10.22
CA LEU A 154 -3.83 -26.08 -9.98
C LEU A 154 -4.01 -26.90 -11.26
N THR A 155 -4.24 -26.25 -12.41
CA THR A 155 -4.31 -26.91 -13.72
C THR A 155 -3.21 -26.43 -14.67
N HIS A 156 -2.85 -27.30 -15.61
CA HIS A 156 -2.05 -26.97 -16.79
C HIS A 156 -2.80 -27.48 -18.03
N LYS A 157 -3.09 -26.59 -18.99
CA LYS A 157 -3.87 -26.87 -20.21
C LYS A 157 -5.19 -27.59 -19.91
N GLY A 158 -5.92 -27.10 -18.89
CA GLY A 158 -7.18 -27.67 -18.41
C GLY A 158 -7.05 -28.96 -17.59
N LYS A 159 -5.90 -29.64 -17.59
CA LYS A 159 -5.67 -30.83 -16.77
C LYS A 159 -5.32 -30.44 -15.33
N LEU A 160 -6.03 -31.00 -14.35
CA LEU A 160 -5.68 -30.89 -12.94
C LEU A 160 -4.33 -31.57 -12.64
N MET A 161 -3.43 -30.84 -11.98
CA MET A 161 -2.04 -31.26 -11.71
C MET A 161 -1.81 -31.64 -10.24
N VAL A 162 -2.83 -31.53 -9.39
CA VAL A 162 -2.77 -31.72 -7.93
C VAL A 162 -3.85 -32.70 -7.44
N THR A 163 -3.68 -33.26 -6.25
CA THR A 163 -4.70 -34.10 -5.59
C THR A 163 -5.75 -33.26 -4.87
N GLU A 164 -6.94 -33.83 -4.62
CA GLU A 164 -7.99 -33.16 -3.84
C GLU A 164 -7.54 -32.86 -2.39
N GLU A 165 -6.78 -33.76 -1.77
CA GLU A 165 -6.11 -33.57 -0.48
C GLU A 165 -5.20 -32.33 -0.47
N TYR A 166 -4.45 -32.08 -1.55
CA TYR A 166 -3.63 -30.88 -1.67
C TYR A 166 -4.48 -29.60 -1.81
N ILE A 167 -5.65 -29.69 -2.46
CA ILE A 167 -6.60 -28.57 -2.54
C ILE A 167 -7.20 -28.27 -1.14
N GLU A 168 -7.53 -29.29 -0.35
CA GLU A 168 -7.98 -29.13 1.04
C GLU A 168 -6.90 -28.49 1.94
N PHE A 169 -5.64 -28.90 1.76
CA PHE A 169 -4.48 -28.29 2.44
C PHE A 169 -4.28 -26.80 2.03
N LEU A 170 -4.33 -26.50 0.73
CA LEU A 170 -4.24 -25.11 0.24
C LEU A 170 -5.39 -24.23 0.74
N LEU A 171 -6.61 -24.76 0.78
CA LEU A 171 -7.78 -24.06 1.33
C LEU A 171 -7.66 -23.82 2.83
N THR A 172 -7.10 -24.78 3.58
CA THR A 172 -6.78 -24.60 5.00
C THR A 172 -5.82 -23.42 5.18
N ILE A 173 -4.76 -23.33 4.37
CA ILE A 173 -3.82 -22.20 4.38
C ILE A 173 -4.50 -20.89 3.93
N ALA A 174 -5.33 -20.90 2.89
CA ALA A 174 -6.02 -19.72 2.38
C ALA A 174 -7.01 -19.15 3.41
N ASN A 175 -7.76 -20.01 4.10
CA ASN A 175 -8.71 -19.63 5.14
C ASN A 175 -7.98 -19.12 6.41
N GLN A 176 -6.84 -19.73 6.80
CA GLN A 176 -5.97 -19.19 7.86
C GLN A 176 -5.40 -17.80 7.49
N LYS A 177 -5.02 -17.60 6.22
CA LYS A 177 -4.55 -16.29 5.73
C LYS A 177 -5.66 -15.25 5.74
N MET A 178 -6.89 -15.61 5.37
CA MET A 178 -8.08 -14.73 5.47
C MET A 178 -8.32 -14.26 6.92
N GLU A 179 -8.25 -15.15 7.90
CA GLU A 179 -8.48 -14.81 9.31
C GLU A 179 -7.35 -13.94 9.92
N GLU A 180 -6.08 -14.23 9.64
CA GLU A 180 -4.97 -13.33 10.04
C GLU A 180 -5.04 -11.97 9.32
N ASN A 181 -5.53 -11.95 8.08
CA ASN A 181 -5.76 -10.71 7.34
C ASN A 181 -6.86 -9.86 8.02
N LYS A 182 -7.98 -10.46 8.42
CA LYS A 182 -9.04 -9.82 9.23
C LYS A 182 -8.47 -9.22 10.52
N ARG A 183 -7.61 -9.96 11.24
CA ARG A 183 -6.92 -9.46 12.45
C ARG A 183 -6.00 -8.27 12.17
N ARG A 184 -5.33 -8.20 11.02
CA ARG A 184 -4.53 -7.03 10.63
C ARG A 184 -5.38 -5.80 10.35
N ILE A 185 -6.56 -5.96 9.73
CA ILE A 185 -7.48 -4.83 9.52
C ILE A 185 -7.98 -4.29 10.86
N GLY A 186 -8.41 -5.16 11.78
CA GLY A 186 -8.80 -4.74 13.14
C GLY A 186 -7.66 -4.07 13.93
N ARG A 187 -6.42 -4.55 13.80
CA ARG A 187 -5.24 -3.89 14.39
C ARG A 187 -5.01 -2.49 13.80
N PHE A 188 -5.15 -2.35 12.48
CA PHE A 188 -5.03 -1.08 11.77
C PHE A 188 -6.12 -0.09 12.16
N TYR A 189 -7.37 -0.53 12.26
CA TYR A 189 -8.47 0.29 12.74
C TYR A 189 -8.21 0.86 14.14
N ASN A 190 -7.80 0.00 15.08
CA ASN A 190 -7.46 0.41 16.44
C ASN A 190 -6.31 1.42 16.49
N TYR A 191 -5.19 1.14 15.81
CA TYR A 191 -4.03 2.04 15.78
C TYR A 191 -4.36 3.38 15.07
N LEU A 192 -5.20 3.35 14.04
CA LEU A 192 -5.71 4.54 13.35
C LEU A 192 -6.56 5.41 14.29
N GLN A 193 -7.50 4.82 15.04
CA GLN A 193 -8.24 5.57 16.07
C GLN A 193 -7.29 6.25 17.07
N HIS A 194 -6.26 5.55 17.54
CA HIS A 194 -5.30 6.10 18.50
C HIS A 194 -4.37 7.18 17.91
N ALA A 195 -4.07 7.14 16.60
CA ALA A 195 -3.35 8.23 15.92
C ALA A 195 -4.21 9.49 15.82
N LEU A 196 -5.41 9.38 15.24
CA LEU A 196 -6.31 10.51 15.00
C LEU A 196 -6.74 11.20 16.31
N LYS A 197 -6.94 10.44 17.39
CA LYS A 197 -7.23 10.99 18.73
C LYS A 197 -6.06 11.82 19.29
N ARG A 198 -4.80 11.41 19.06
CA ARG A 198 -3.60 12.15 19.52
C ARG A 198 -3.41 13.47 18.77
N GLU A 199 -3.63 13.48 17.45
CA GLU A 199 -3.51 14.69 16.64
C GLU A 199 -4.56 15.75 17.04
N THR A 200 -5.80 15.35 17.33
CA THR A 200 -6.83 16.28 17.84
C THR A 200 -6.49 16.91 19.20
N ILE A 201 -5.80 16.19 20.09
CA ILE A 201 -5.33 16.70 21.39
C ILE A 201 -4.13 17.63 21.20
N SER A 202 -3.16 17.25 20.38
CA SER A 202 -2.00 18.10 20.06
C SER A 202 -2.43 19.46 19.49
N ASN A 203 -3.39 19.43 18.56
CA ASN A 203 -3.92 20.62 17.90
C ASN A 203 -4.87 21.49 18.76
N SER A 204 -5.36 20.99 19.90
CA SER A 204 -6.07 21.83 20.88
C SER A 204 -5.08 22.52 21.83
N HIS A 205 -4.03 21.82 22.29
CA HIS A 205 -3.00 22.39 23.14
C HIS A 205 -2.11 23.43 22.43
N SER A 206 -1.83 23.27 21.13
CA SER A 206 -1.07 24.27 20.35
C SER A 206 -1.83 25.61 20.23
N LYS A 207 -3.13 25.55 19.90
CA LYS A 207 -4.02 26.74 19.81
C LYS A 207 -4.16 27.49 21.14
N ILE A 208 -4.03 26.82 22.27
CA ILE A 208 -4.00 27.47 23.59
C ILE A 208 -2.65 28.19 23.83
N LYS A 209 -1.53 27.63 23.33
CA LYS A 209 -0.19 28.22 23.49
C LYS A 209 0.05 29.46 22.62
N GLU A 210 -0.51 29.52 21.41
CA GLU A 210 -0.33 30.68 20.51
C GLU A 210 -0.86 32.00 21.07
N ARG A 211 -1.74 31.98 22.08
CA ARG A 211 -2.30 33.21 22.67
C ARG A 211 -1.40 33.90 23.69
N ASN A 212 -0.32 33.25 24.17
CA ASN A 212 0.57 33.76 25.20
C ASN A 212 2.05 33.67 24.78
N ASN A 213 2.54 34.65 24.03
CA ASN A 213 3.98 34.79 23.77
C ASN A 213 4.38 36.26 23.53
N PRO A 214 4.99 36.97 24.50
CA PRO A 214 5.64 38.25 24.24
C PRO A 214 6.95 38.04 23.45
N LEU A 215 7.30 38.96 22.56
CA LEU A 215 8.56 38.89 21.81
C LEU A 215 9.77 38.98 22.76
N CYS A 216 10.74 38.08 22.59
CA CYS A 216 12.05 38.21 23.22
C CYS A 216 13.16 38.02 22.18
N THR A 217 13.67 39.13 21.64
CA THR A 217 14.73 39.14 20.62
C THR A 217 16.10 38.88 21.24
N HIS A 218 16.68 37.70 21.03
CA HIS A 218 18.08 37.45 21.37
C HIS A 218 19.02 37.72 20.19
N LYS A 219 20.05 38.54 20.44
CA LYS A 219 21.01 39.02 19.44
C LYS A 219 22.07 37.95 19.13
N ASN A 220 22.42 37.82 17.85
CA ASN A 220 23.60 37.06 17.42
C ASN A 220 24.87 37.58 18.11
N ARG A 221 25.74 36.67 18.57
CA ARG A 221 27.12 37.00 18.96
C ARG A 221 28.08 35.94 18.41
N ARG A 222 28.76 36.27 17.30
CA ARG A 222 29.90 35.49 16.79
C ARG A 222 31.07 35.61 17.77
N SER A 223 31.77 34.50 18.02
CA SER A 223 33.12 34.48 18.58
C SER A 223 34.07 33.84 17.57
N GLN A 224 35.20 34.47 17.30
CA GLN A 224 36.24 33.95 16.41
C GLN A 224 37.20 33.06 17.20
N GLY A 225 37.67 31.98 16.57
CA GLY A 225 38.82 31.20 17.02
C GLY A 225 39.74 30.95 15.83
N LYS A 226 40.99 31.41 15.90
CA LYS A 226 42.02 31.10 14.89
C LYS A 226 42.85 29.90 15.34
N ALA A 227 43.21 29.04 14.40
CA ALA A 227 44.41 28.22 14.45
C ALA A 227 45.06 28.25 13.06
N GLN A 228 46.38 28.19 12.98
CA GLN A 228 47.16 28.22 11.73
C GLN A 228 47.86 26.87 11.53
N GLY A 229 48.10 26.49 10.27
CA GLY A 229 49.07 25.44 9.94
C GLY A 229 50.51 25.89 10.21
N PRO A 230 51.49 24.99 10.03
CA PRO A 230 51.99 24.80 8.66
C PRO A 230 52.17 23.33 8.23
N SER A 231 52.68 23.16 7.00
CA SER A 231 53.04 21.91 6.30
C SER A 231 54.44 21.39 6.73
N THR A 232 55.06 20.32 6.18
CA THR A 232 54.90 19.57 4.91
C THR A 232 55.59 18.19 5.01
N THR A 233 55.28 17.24 4.10
CA THR A 233 56.09 16.04 3.72
C THR A 233 56.36 14.98 4.82
N GLU A 234 56.69 13.71 4.54
CA GLU A 234 57.16 13.03 3.31
C GLU A 234 56.27 11.84 2.86
N ASP A 235 56.63 11.21 1.73
CA ASP A 235 55.99 10.06 1.07
C ASP A 235 56.71 8.73 1.41
N ASN A 236 56.00 7.60 1.38
CA ASN A 236 56.51 6.32 0.85
C ASN A 236 55.38 5.28 0.63
N GLY A 237 54.71 5.38 -0.53
CA GLY A 237 54.50 4.31 -1.53
C GLY A 237 53.96 2.89 -1.21
N ARG A 238 53.36 2.32 -2.28
CA ARG A 238 53.18 0.88 -2.61
C ARG A 238 52.02 0.14 -1.91
N GLU A 239 51.36 -0.89 -2.48
CA GLU A 239 51.20 -1.50 -3.84
C GLU A 239 50.07 -2.56 -3.64
N LEU A 240 49.04 -2.85 -4.46
CA LEU A 240 48.49 -2.45 -5.79
C LEU A 240 46.91 -2.47 -5.66
N GLU A 241 45.97 -2.45 -6.63
CA GLU A 241 45.86 -2.32 -8.11
C GLU A 241 44.39 -1.99 -8.51
N ASP A 242 44.09 -1.82 -9.81
CA ASP A 242 42.76 -1.84 -10.52
C ASP A 242 41.61 -0.85 -10.13
N GLY A 243 40.70 -0.45 -11.05
CA GLY A 243 40.60 -0.85 -12.47
C GLY A 243 39.43 -0.25 -13.29
N ASP A 244 39.07 1.01 -13.06
CA ASP A 244 38.10 1.84 -13.84
C ASP A 244 36.62 1.36 -13.95
N GLY A 245 35.73 2.27 -14.38
CA GLY A 245 34.28 2.14 -14.24
C GLY A 245 33.48 1.71 -15.47
N LEU A 246 32.14 1.67 -15.33
CA LEU A 246 31.19 1.60 -16.43
C LEU A 246 29.84 2.24 -16.05
N GLU A 247 29.14 2.78 -17.04
CA GLU A 247 28.04 3.73 -16.86
C GLU A 247 26.67 3.04 -16.67
N ILE A 248 25.85 3.55 -15.73
CA ILE A 248 24.44 3.16 -15.64
C ILE A 248 23.62 4.05 -16.59
N SER A 249 23.51 3.62 -17.85
CA SER A 249 22.67 4.27 -18.86
C SER A 249 21.19 4.29 -18.45
N ALA A 250 20.57 5.48 -18.52
CA ALA A 250 19.18 5.70 -18.14
C ALA A 250 18.30 5.95 -19.38
N ALA A 251 17.83 4.88 -20.02
CA ALA A 251 16.86 4.96 -21.11
C ALA A 251 15.95 3.73 -21.16
N LEU A 252 14.62 3.95 -21.05
CA LEU A 252 13.52 3.17 -21.63
C LEU A 252 12.18 3.71 -21.10
N PHE A 253 11.49 4.53 -21.90
CA PHE A 253 10.02 4.74 -21.97
C PHE A 253 9.72 6.03 -22.76
N LEU A 254 9.96 5.98 -24.07
CA LEU A 254 9.43 6.87 -25.09
C LEU A 254 9.09 6.02 -26.32
N GLY A 255 8.07 6.43 -27.07
CA GLY A 255 7.52 5.71 -28.22
C GLY A 255 6.28 4.86 -27.87
N ASP A 256 5.20 4.86 -28.66
CA ASP A 256 4.91 5.64 -29.87
C ASP A 256 3.39 6.00 -29.94
N ASP A 257 3.11 7.10 -30.66
CA ASP A 257 1.84 7.61 -31.24
C ASP A 257 0.48 7.36 -30.50
#